data_AF-A0A7S2FS00-F1
#
_entry.id   AF-A0A7S2FS00-F1
#
_cell.length_a   1.000
_cell.length_b   1.000
_cell.length_c   1.000
_cell.angle_alpha   90.00
_cell.angle_beta   90.00
_cell.angle_gamma   90.00
#
_symmetry.space_group_name_H-M   'P 1'
#
loop_
_entity.id
_entity.type
_entity.pdbx_description
1 polymer ?
#
loop_
_entity_poly.entity_id
_entity_poly.type
_entity_poly.pdbx_seq_one_letter_code
_entity_poly.pdbx_strand_id
1 'polypeptide(L)'
;YFELCTYRLLESALPFATPRYYFGDVSNETSNFILITERVPFSEHHGQRRNVKAYEIEGPFDKCKDFNLRKPYKEYYLVMIDKQAMISAKHKLGGLPSIYTDPPTGPEAYGVNPNRATGENPGACASKLEGALRFICDTAKVVFPKYVQDDSFRKCFKDTL
;
A
#
# COMPACT_ATOMS: atom_id res chain seq x y z
N TYR A 1 13.52 14.34 3.71
CA TYR A 1 14.64 13.96 4.61
C TYR A 1 14.62 12.47 4.94
N PHE A 2 13.61 11.95 5.67
CA PHE A 2 13.57 10.53 6.08
C PHE A 2 13.69 9.54 4.92
N GLU A 3 13.01 9.81 3.79
CA GLU A 3 13.07 8.93 2.62
C GLU A 3 14.48 8.82 2.01
N LEU A 4 15.27 9.90 1.97
CA LEU A 4 16.67 9.87 1.51
C LEU A 4 17.54 9.01 2.44
N CYS A 5 17.38 9.19 3.75
CA CYS A 5 18.10 8.40 4.76
C CYS A 5 17.73 6.92 4.66
N THR A 6 16.45 6.62 4.44
CA THR A 6 15.96 5.25 4.24
C THR A 6 16.63 4.60 3.03
N TYR A 7 16.64 5.23 1.85
CA TYR A 7 17.28 4.63 0.67
C TYR A 7 18.78 4.36 0.88
N ARG A 8 19.52 5.29 1.50
CA ARG A 8 20.95 5.10 1.82
C ARG A 8 21.19 3.98 2.83
N LEU A 9 20.35 3.88 3.85
CA LEU A 9 20.46 2.83 4.87
C LEU A 9 20.12 1.47 4.27
N LEU A 10 18.98 1.36 3.60
CA LEU A 10 18.45 0.10 3.08
C LEU A 10 19.37 -0.51 2.02
N GLU A 11 19.98 0.30 1.14
CA GLU A 11 20.95 -0.17 0.15
C GLU A 11 22.17 -0.86 0.81
N SER A 12 22.59 -0.39 1.98
CA SER A 12 23.72 -0.97 2.72
C SER A 12 23.33 -2.14 3.64
N ALA A 13 22.07 -2.24 4.04
CA ALA A 13 21.63 -3.11 5.13
C ALA A 13 20.86 -4.35 4.66
N LEU A 14 20.18 -4.28 3.52
CA LEU A 14 19.34 -5.36 3.05
C LEU A 14 20.15 -6.42 2.29
N PRO A 15 19.91 -7.72 2.53
CA PRO A 15 20.65 -8.81 1.87
C PRO A 15 20.12 -9.12 0.44
N PHE A 16 19.47 -8.15 -0.20
CA PHE A 16 18.91 -8.26 -1.54
C PHE A 16 19.07 -6.94 -2.28
N ALA A 17 19.08 -7.00 -3.62
CA ALA A 17 19.24 -5.83 -4.45
C ALA A 17 18.05 -4.86 -4.27
N THR A 18 18.35 -3.64 -3.84
CA THR A 18 17.41 -2.51 -3.86
C THR A 18 17.70 -1.60 -5.05
N PRO A 19 16.71 -0.80 -5.52
CA PRO A 19 16.98 0.23 -6.53
C PRO A 19 18.11 1.15 -6.06
N ARG A 20 19.14 1.32 -6.90
CA ARG A 20 20.30 2.15 -6.54
C ARG A 20 19.91 3.59 -6.29
N TYR A 21 20.51 4.20 -5.28
CA TYR A 21 20.42 5.63 -5.03
C TYR A 21 21.47 6.38 -5.87
N TYR A 22 21.05 7.30 -6.75
CA TYR A 22 21.98 8.12 -7.53
C TYR A 22 22.16 9.51 -6.95
N PHE A 23 21.06 10.16 -6.58
CA PHE A 23 21.08 11.51 -6.03
C PHE A 23 19.82 11.79 -5.21
N GLY A 24 19.93 12.70 -4.26
CA GLY A 24 18.75 13.25 -3.61
C GLY A 24 19.11 14.40 -2.69
N ASP A 25 18.25 15.39 -2.66
CA ASP A 25 18.47 16.66 -1.97
C ASP A 25 17.15 17.19 -1.39
N VAL A 26 17.26 18.01 -0.34
CA VAL A 26 16.12 18.63 0.36
C VAL A 26 16.43 20.11 0.57
N SER A 27 15.58 20.98 0.03
CA SER A 27 15.62 22.40 0.34
C SER A 27 14.97 22.64 1.71
N ASN A 28 15.76 23.03 2.71
CA ASN A 28 15.24 23.38 4.03
C ASN A 28 14.34 24.63 4.02
N GLU A 29 14.50 25.50 3.01
CA GLU A 29 13.69 26.72 2.86
C GLU A 29 12.28 26.41 2.35
N THR A 30 12.16 25.52 1.37
CA THR A 30 10.88 25.25 0.68
C THR A 30 10.26 23.92 1.04
N SER A 31 10.97 23.05 1.76
CA SER A 31 10.63 21.64 1.99
C SER A 31 10.49 20.79 0.71
N ASN A 32 10.82 21.35 -0.46
CA ASN A 32 10.91 20.59 -1.69
C ASN A 32 12.09 19.63 -1.61
N PHE A 33 11.94 18.47 -2.26
CA PHE A 33 12.99 17.49 -2.34
C PHE A 33 13.03 16.83 -3.72
N ILE A 34 14.18 16.31 -4.06
CA ILE A 34 14.38 15.47 -5.23
C ILE A 34 15.02 14.16 -4.78
N LEU A 35 14.62 13.07 -5.41
CA LEU A 35 15.22 11.77 -5.26
C LEU A 35 15.33 11.15 -6.65
N ILE A 36 16.53 10.75 -7.02
CA ILE A 36 16.84 10.09 -8.29
C ILE A 36 17.39 8.71 -7.96
N THR A 37 16.64 7.69 -8.36
CA THR A 37 17.00 6.28 -8.18
C THR A 37 17.14 5.57 -9.52
N GLU A 38 17.63 4.34 -9.46
CA GLU A 38 17.55 3.39 -10.56
C GLU A 38 16.12 3.27 -11.11
N ARG A 39 16.02 3.28 -12.44
CA ARG A 39 14.78 2.96 -13.12
C ARG A 39 14.60 1.44 -13.12
N VAL A 40 13.61 0.97 -12.38
CA VAL A 40 13.27 -0.47 -12.34
C VAL A 40 12.53 -0.86 -13.62
N PRO A 41 13.01 -1.85 -14.40
CA PRO A 41 12.35 -2.31 -15.62
C PRO A 41 11.19 -3.25 -15.29
N PHE A 42 10.12 -2.70 -14.72
CA PHE A 42 8.92 -3.48 -14.38
C PHE A 42 8.36 -4.21 -15.59
N SER A 43 8.03 -5.48 -15.40
CA SER A 43 7.48 -6.37 -16.41
C SER A 43 6.00 -6.12 -16.69
N GLU A 44 5.29 -5.51 -15.75
CA GLU A 44 3.95 -4.97 -15.99
C GLU A 44 4.05 -3.59 -16.63
N HIS A 45 3.40 -3.43 -17.79
CA HIS A 45 3.18 -2.13 -18.42
C HIS A 45 1.68 -1.93 -18.62
N HIS A 46 1.18 -0.75 -18.22
CA HIS A 46 -0.21 -0.32 -18.45
C HIS A 46 -1.30 -1.16 -17.76
N GLY A 47 -1.00 -1.73 -16.59
CA GLY A 47 -2.02 -2.38 -15.73
C GLY A 47 -2.50 -3.75 -16.23
N GLN A 48 -1.86 -4.33 -17.24
CA GLN A 48 -2.11 -5.72 -17.60
C GLN A 48 -1.33 -6.65 -16.68
N ARG A 49 -2.05 -7.32 -15.77
CA ARG A 49 -1.49 -8.39 -14.97
C ARG A 49 -1.12 -9.55 -15.90
N ARG A 50 0.17 -9.84 -16.01
CA ARG A 50 0.68 -11.02 -16.69
C ARG A 50 1.38 -11.92 -15.70
N ASN A 51 1.39 -13.22 -15.96
CA ASN A 51 2.25 -14.13 -15.22
C ASN A 51 3.71 -13.73 -15.50
N VAL A 52 4.37 -13.14 -14.50
CA VAL A 52 5.79 -12.77 -14.57
C VAL A 52 6.64 -14.04 -14.65
N LYS A 53 7.62 -14.05 -15.56
CA LYS A 53 8.57 -15.15 -15.71
C LYS A 53 9.66 -15.08 -14.63
N ALA A 54 10.46 -16.13 -14.50
CA ALA A 54 11.64 -16.08 -13.65
C ALA A 54 12.54 -14.90 -14.04
N TYR A 55 13.04 -14.16 -13.05
CA TYR A 55 13.89 -12.97 -13.18
C TYR A 55 13.22 -11.72 -13.77
N GLU A 56 11.90 -11.76 -14.00
CA GLU A 56 11.11 -10.56 -14.30
C GLU A 56 10.70 -9.85 -13.00
N ILE A 57 10.62 -8.52 -13.04
CA ILE A 57 10.25 -7.69 -11.88
C ILE A 57 8.77 -7.35 -11.96
N GLU A 58 8.00 -7.79 -10.97
CA GLU A 58 6.58 -7.45 -10.84
C GLU A 58 6.36 -5.94 -10.75
N GLY A 59 5.28 -5.43 -11.35
CA GLY A 59 4.91 -4.03 -11.25
C GLY A 59 4.52 -3.61 -9.83
N PRO A 60 4.40 -2.30 -9.56
CA PRO A 60 3.95 -1.83 -8.26
C PRO A 60 2.54 -2.36 -7.93
N PHE A 61 2.35 -2.81 -6.69
CA PHE A 61 1.05 -3.23 -6.17
C PHE A 61 0.10 -2.02 -6.12
N ASP A 62 -1.10 -2.15 -6.72
CA ASP A 62 -2.32 -1.30 -6.83
C ASP A 62 -2.35 0.20 -6.38
N LYS A 63 -1.47 0.67 -5.50
CA LYS A 63 -1.19 2.07 -5.19
C LYS A 63 0.04 2.61 -5.95
N CYS A 64 0.23 3.93 -5.95
CA CYS A 64 1.39 4.61 -6.55
C CYS A 64 1.56 4.38 -8.07
N LYS A 65 0.44 4.16 -8.78
CA LYS A 65 0.40 3.96 -10.25
C LYS A 65 0.17 5.26 -11.01
N ASP A 66 0.50 6.41 -10.44
CA ASP A 66 0.20 7.73 -11.02
C ASP A 66 0.91 7.95 -12.37
N PHE A 67 2.04 7.27 -12.59
CA PHE A 67 2.74 7.22 -13.89
C PHE A 67 1.93 6.55 -15.00
N ASN A 68 0.90 5.75 -14.67
CA ASN A 68 -0.02 5.15 -15.65
C ASN A 68 -1.23 6.05 -15.96
N LEU A 69 -1.35 7.22 -15.34
CA LEU A 69 -2.43 8.15 -15.67
C LEU A 69 -2.28 8.60 -17.14
N ARG A 70 -3.35 8.42 -17.92
CA ARG A 70 -3.36 8.70 -19.37
C ARG A 70 -3.26 10.20 -19.71
N LYS A 71 -3.45 11.06 -18.72
CA LYS A 71 -3.35 12.53 -18.82
C LYS A 71 -2.21 13.03 -17.95
N PRO A 72 -1.68 14.24 -18.19
CA PRO A 72 -0.77 14.88 -17.26
C PRO A 72 -1.35 14.77 -15.84
N TYR A 73 -0.58 14.19 -14.90
CA TYR A 73 -1.03 13.93 -13.53
C TYR A 73 -1.69 15.16 -12.90
N LYS A 74 -1.16 16.35 -13.19
CA LYS A 74 -1.69 17.63 -12.74
C LYS A 74 -3.14 17.86 -13.19
N GLU A 75 -3.50 17.59 -14.43
CA GLU A 75 -4.87 17.74 -14.92
C GLU A 75 -5.83 16.76 -14.24
N TYR A 76 -5.39 15.52 -14.03
CA TYR A 76 -6.18 14.51 -13.34
C TYR A 76 -6.53 14.95 -11.91
N TYR A 77 -5.53 15.39 -11.15
CA TYR A 77 -5.75 15.88 -9.78
C TYR A 77 -6.52 17.19 -9.75
N LEU A 78 -6.31 18.11 -10.70
CA LEU A 78 -7.09 19.34 -10.78
C LEU A 78 -8.57 19.05 -11.00
N VAL A 79 -8.90 18.09 -11.87
CA VAL A 79 -10.30 17.66 -12.06
C VAL A 79 -10.87 17.04 -10.77
N MET A 80 -10.11 16.18 -10.09
CA MET A 80 -10.56 15.61 -8.82
C MET A 80 -10.82 16.68 -7.75
N ILE A 81 -9.88 17.61 -7.58
CA ILE A 81 -9.97 18.70 -6.60
C ILE A 81 -11.14 19.62 -6.95
N ASP A 82 -11.30 19.99 -8.22
CA ASP A 82 -12.43 20.80 -8.70
C ASP A 82 -13.77 20.14 -8.34
N LYS A 83 -13.94 18.84 -8.64
CA LYS A 83 -15.19 18.13 -8.31
C LYS A 83 -15.40 17.98 -6.82
N GLN A 84 -14.36 17.72 -6.02
CA GLN A 84 -14.47 17.67 -4.57
C GLN A 84 -14.84 19.05 -3.99
N ALA A 85 -14.27 20.13 -4.53
CA ALA A 85 -14.61 21.50 -4.14
C ALA A 85 -16.07 21.82 -4.48
N MET A 86 -16.55 21.46 -5.68
CA MET A 86 -17.96 21.62 -6.06
C MET A 86 -18.91 20.84 -5.15
N ILE A 87 -18.58 19.59 -4.80
CA ILE A 87 -19.38 18.77 -3.88
C ILE A 87 -19.41 19.42 -2.49
N SER A 88 -18.25 19.88 -2.00
CA SER A 88 -18.13 20.55 -0.70
C SER A 88 -18.93 21.86 -0.65
N ALA A 89 -18.88 22.66 -1.72
CA ALA A 89 -19.67 23.87 -1.85
C ALA A 89 -21.17 23.57 -1.88
N LYS A 90 -21.61 22.57 -2.66
CA LYS A 90 -23.00 22.13 -2.69
C LYS A 90 -23.49 21.65 -1.33
N HIS A 91 -22.68 20.90 -0.58
CA HIS A 91 -23.00 20.49 0.78
C HIS A 91 -23.24 21.70 1.68
N LYS A 92 -22.32 22.66 1.67
CA LYS A 92 -22.39 23.88 2.50
C LYS A 92 -23.58 24.79 2.16
N LEU A 93 -24.04 24.77 0.92
CA LEU A 93 -25.22 25.50 0.45
C LEU A 93 -26.54 24.72 0.63
N GLY A 94 -26.49 23.50 1.20
CA GLY A 94 -27.68 22.65 1.36
C GLY A 94 -28.22 22.07 0.04
N GLY A 95 -27.41 22.08 -1.02
CA GLY A 95 -27.78 21.62 -2.37
C GLY A 95 -27.48 20.14 -2.62
N LEU A 96 -27.04 19.38 -1.61
CA LEU A 96 -26.92 17.93 -1.70
C LEU A 96 -28.19 17.26 -1.13
N PRO A 97 -28.65 16.13 -1.72
CA PRO A 97 -29.70 15.32 -1.12
C PRO A 97 -29.39 14.93 0.33
N SER A 98 -30.42 14.79 1.16
CA SER A 98 -30.28 14.50 2.61
C SER A 98 -29.43 13.26 2.91
N ILE A 99 -29.48 12.26 2.03
CA ILE A 99 -28.65 11.04 2.11
C ILE A 99 -27.14 11.31 2.10
N TYR A 100 -26.71 12.52 1.71
CA TYR A 100 -25.31 12.95 1.67
C TYR A 100 -24.98 14.08 2.66
N THR A 101 -25.97 14.69 3.31
CA THR A 101 -25.77 15.80 4.27
C THR A 101 -25.77 15.33 5.71
N ASP A 102 -26.48 14.24 6.00
CA ASP A 102 -26.54 13.65 7.32
C ASP A 102 -25.59 12.46 7.36
N PRO A 103 -24.31 12.66 7.73
CA PRO A 103 -23.41 11.54 7.93
C PRO A 103 -24.06 10.59 8.93
N PRO A 104 -24.09 9.28 8.63
CA PRO A 104 -24.59 8.33 9.60
C PRO A 104 -23.88 8.51 10.93
N THR A 105 -24.63 8.52 12.03
CA THR A 105 -24.08 8.70 13.37
C THR A 105 -23.55 7.39 13.96
N GLY A 106 -23.98 6.27 13.40
CA GLY A 106 -23.57 4.93 13.83
C GLY A 106 -22.28 4.46 13.12
N PRO A 107 -21.32 3.87 13.85
CA PRO A 107 -20.13 3.27 13.26
C PRO A 107 -20.46 2.25 12.15
N GLU A 108 -21.54 1.49 12.29
CA GLU A 108 -21.99 0.44 11.36
C GLU A 108 -22.18 0.95 9.93
N ALA A 109 -22.63 2.19 9.79
CA ALA A 109 -22.88 2.80 8.49
C ALA A 109 -21.59 3.23 7.76
N TYR A 110 -20.46 3.28 8.47
CA TYR A 110 -19.12 3.35 7.88
C TYR A 110 -18.50 1.97 7.65
N GLY A 111 -19.28 0.89 7.79
CA GLY A 111 -18.76 -0.47 7.80
C GLY A 111 -17.97 -0.80 9.07
N VAL A 112 -18.05 0.03 10.11
CA VAL A 112 -17.37 -0.18 11.39
C VAL A 112 -18.20 -1.10 12.25
N ASN A 113 -17.64 -2.22 12.66
CA ASN A 113 -18.32 -3.10 13.59
C ASN A 113 -18.09 -2.62 15.02
N PRO A 114 -19.13 -2.22 15.78
CA PRO A 114 -18.94 -1.72 17.15
C PRO A 114 -18.64 -2.83 18.16
N ASN A 115 -18.96 -4.08 17.81
CA ASN A 115 -18.91 -5.21 18.74
C ASN A 115 -17.76 -6.18 18.47
N ARG A 116 -16.96 -5.93 17.41
CA ARG A 116 -15.82 -6.75 17.01
C ARG A 116 -14.84 -5.92 16.18
N ALA A 117 -13.64 -6.43 15.98
CA ALA A 117 -12.64 -5.77 15.16
C ALA A 117 -13.23 -5.37 13.80
N THR A 118 -13.13 -4.07 13.51
CA THR A 118 -13.50 -3.55 12.21
C THR A 118 -12.35 -3.80 11.27
N GLY A 119 -12.55 -4.69 10.31
CA GLY A 119 -11.51 -5.09 9.39
C GLY A 119 -12.03 -6.08 8.37
N GLU A 120 -11.14 -6.92 7.90
CA GLU A 120 -11.45 -7.93 6.91
C GLU A 120 -12.37 -9.02 7.48
N ASN A 121 -13.22 -9.61 6.61
CA ASN A 121 -14.08 -10.73 6.98
C ASN A 121 -13.27 -11.81 7.71
N PRO A 122 -13.74 -12.38 8.85
CA PRO A 122 -13.00 -13.39 9.60
C PRO A 122 -12.50 -14.56 8.77
N GLY A 123 -13.26 -15.03 7.78
CA GLY A 123 -12.84 -16.10 6.88
C GLY A 123 -11.70 -15.68 5.94
N ALA A 124 -11.71 -14.42 5.48
CA ALA A 124 -10.64 -13.87 4.67
C ALA A 124 -9.37 -13.61 5.51
N CYS A 125 -9.53 -13.14 6.75
CA CYS A 125 -8.43 -13.03 7.72
C CYS A 125 -7.81 -14.41 7.99
N ALA A 126 -8.62 -15.42 8.32
CA ALA A 126 -8.16 -16.79 8.54
C ALA A 126 -7.43 -17.36 7.32
N SER A 127 -7.96 -17.14 6.11
CA SER A 127 -7.32 -17.59 4.87
C SER A 127 -5.96 -16.93 4.63
N LYS A 128 -5.82 -15.65 4.95
CA LYS A 128 -4.54 -14.93 4.86
C LYS A 128 -3.54 -15.39 5.91
N LEU A 129 -3.99 -15.63 7.15
CA LEU A 129 -3.15 -16.18 8.21
C LEU A 129 -2.63 -17.57 7.84
N GLU A 130 -3.48 -18.43 7.29
CA GLU A 130 -3.06 -19.74 6.80
C GLU A 130 -2.08 -19.63 5.63
N GLY A 131 -2.32 -18.71 4.70
CA GLY A 131 -1.40 -18.40 3.62
C GLY A 131 -0.02 -17.93 4.12
N ALA A 132 0.00 -17.07 5.15
CA ALA A 132 1.21 -16.58 5.79
C ALA A 132 1.96 -17.70 6.51
N LEU A 133 1.26 -18.53 7.29
CA LEU A 133 1.85 -19.70 7.95
C LEU A 133 2.45 -20.67 6.95
N ARG A 134 1.72 -21.01 5.88
CA ARG A 134 2.25 -21.86 4.80
C ARG A 134 3.47 -21.25 4.14
N PHE A 135 3.49 -19.93 3.93
CA PHE A 135 4.64 -19.26 3.36
C PHE A 135 5.86 -19.35 4.30
N ILE A 136 5.70 -18.94 5.56
CA ILE A 136 6.78 -18.86 6.56
C ILE A 136 7.31 -20.26 6.90
N CYS A 137 6.41 -21.21 7.17
CA CYS A 137 6.76 -22.51 7.71
C CYS A 137 7.16 -23.51 6.61
N ASP A 138 6.50 -23.47 5.45
CA ASP A 138 6.61 -24.52 4.43
C ASP A 138 7.33 -24.05 3.16
N THR A 139 7.04 -22.84 2.69
CA THR A 139 7.48 -22.35 1.37
C THR A 139 8.86 -21.68 1.43
N ALA A 140 9.03 -20.72 2.34
CA ALA A 140 10.23 -19.89 2.48
C ALA A 140 11.09 -20.35 3.67
N LYS A 141 11.05 -21.64 4.01
CA LYS A 141 11.70 -22.25 5.19
C LYS A 141 13.22 -22.01 5.32
N VAL A 142 13.89 -21.62 4.25
CA VAL A 142 15.33 -21.27 4.24
C VAL A 142 15.60 -19.83 4.69
N VAL A 143 14.59 -18.96 4.63
CA VAL A 143 14.67 -17.54 4.96
C VAL A 143 14.33 -17.32 6.44
N PHE A 144 13.51 -18.18 7.04
CA PHE A 144 13.04 -18.03 8.41
C PHE A 144 13.75 -19.00 9.39
N PRO A 145 13.88 -18.62 10.67
CA PRO A 145 14.47 -19.48 11.70
C PRO A 145 13.74 -20.83 11.83
N LYS A 146 14.47 -21.91 12.15
CA LYS A 146 13.90 -23.27 12.21
C LYS A 146 12.69 -23.40 13.15
N TYR A 147 12.65 -22.68 14.27
CA TYR A 147 11.57 -22.79 15.26
C TYR A 147 10.19 -22.42 14.71
N VAL A 148 10.11 -21.64 13.62
CA VAL A 148 8.82 -21.29 13.00
C VAL A 148 8.16 -22.48 12.32
N GLN A 149 8.91 -23.56 12.07
CA GLN A 149 8.41 -24.78 11.45
C GLN A 149 7.72 -25.70 12.47
N ASP A 150 7.91 -25.44 13.77
CA ASP A 150 7.33 -26.24 14.85
C ASP A 150 5.83 -25.99 14.99
N ASP A 151 5.08 -27.05 15.31
CA ASP A 151 3.63 -26.96 15.53
C ASP A 151 3.26 -26.02 16.68
N SER A 152 4.15 -25.87 17.66
CA SER A 152 3.99 -24.92 18.77
C SER A 152 3.96 -23.48 18.28
N PHE A 153 4.78 -23.11 17.29
CA PHE A 153 4.76 -21.80 16.67
C PHE A 153 3.48 -21.61 15.87
N ARG A 154 3.08 -22.58 15.05
CA ARG A 154 1.82 -22.51 14.28
C ARG A 154 0.61 -22.28 15.17
N LYS A 155 0.57 -22.97 16.32
CA LYS A 155 -0.49 -22.83 17.32
C LYS A 155 -0.46 -21.45 17.98
N CYS A 156 0.71 -21.04 18.49
CA CYS A 156 0.89 -19.72 19.11
C CYS A 156 0.52 -18.57 18.16
N PHE A 157 0.91 -18.66 16.89
CA PHE A 157 0.63 -17.66 15.87
C PHE A 157 -0.88 -17.52 15.59
N LYS A 158 -1.64 -18.61 15.66
CA LYS A 158 -3.10 -18.58 15.54
C LYS A 158 -3.79 -18.06 16.80
N ASP A 159 -3.22 -18.30 17.98
CA ASP A 159 -3.81 -17.94 19.27
C ASP A 159 -3.53 -16.47 19.68
N THR A 160 -2.51 -15.83 19.10
CA THR A 160 -2.08 -14.46 19.46
C THR A 160 -2.82 -13.35 18.67
N LEU A 161 -3.58 -13.73 17.64
CA LEU A 161 -4.30 -12.82 16.73
C LEU A 161 -5.82 -12.97 16.89
#